data_AF-A0A8W8IX93-F1
#
_entry.id   AF-A0A8W8IX93-F1
#
_cell.length_a   1.000
_cell.length_b   1.000
_cell.length_c   1.000
_cell.angle_alpha   90.00
_cell.angle_beta   90.00
_cell.angle_gamma   90.00
#
_symmetry.space_group_name_H-M   'P 1'
#
loop_
_entity.id
_entity.type
_entity.pdbx_description
1 polymer ?
#
loop_
_entity_poly.entity_id
_entity_poly.type
_entity_poly.pdbx_seq_one_letter_code
_entity_poly.pdbx_strand_id
1 'polypeptide(L)'
;MSSPASTSHGYIKECQNNPTIDCSLYNINTTCDENGIYYPWAQEHCPLFCGFCQAPTVTIDCVDQLHNCDEYQRDLCTNSLYRLFREQNCRKYCRICKDFDFVPANSVFG
;
A
#
# COMPACT_ATOMS: atom_id res chain seq x y z
N MET A 1 43.26 14.36 19.61
CA MET A 1 43.61 13.01 19.14
C MET A 1 43.06 12.04 20.19
N SER A 2 42.09 11.18 19.98
CA SER A 2 41.31 10.76 18.82
C SER A 2 40.03 10.10 19.35
N SER A 3 38.89 10.30 18.67
CA SER A 3 37.61 9.62 18.95
C SER A 3 37.66 8.13 18.58
N PRO A 4 36.91 7.23 19.24
CA PRO A 4 36.72 5.88 18.74
C PRO A 4 35.60 5.85 17.70
N ALA A 5 35.81 5.01 16.69
CA ALA A 5 35.14 5.01 15.40
C ALA A 5 33.68 4.55 15.47
N SER A 6 32.79 5.32 14.82
CA SER A 6 31.48 4.87 14.35
C SER A 6 31.67 3.69 13.39
N THR A 7 31.22 2.52 13.81
CA THR A 7 31.06 1.38 12.91
C THR A 7 29.79 1.61 12.10
N SER A 8 29.96 2.03 10.85
CA SER A 8 28.89 2.13 9.86
C SER A 8 28.40 0.73 9.47
N HIS A 9 27.46 0.17 10.24
CA HIS A 9 26.48 -0.72 9.63
C HIS A 9 25.54 0.18 8.85
N GLY A 10 25.63 0.15 7.52
CA GLY A 10 24.65 0.80 6.65
C GLY A 10 23.28 0.24 6.97
N TYR A 11 22.52 0.99 7.77
CA TYR A 11 21.11 0.74 8.00
C TYR A 11 20.43 0.95 6.65
N ILE A 12 20.17 -0.14 5.92
CA ILE A 12 19.27 -0.08 4.78
C ILE A 12 17.95 0.40 5.39
N LYS A 13 17.57 1.65 5.14
CA LYS A 13 16.29 2.19 5.58
C LYS A 13 15.23 1.35 4.90
N GLU A 14 14.69 0.38 5.63
CA GLU A 14 13.65 -0.50 5.11
C GLU A 14 12.48 0.36 4.66
N CYS A 15 12.08 0.20 3.39
CA CYS A 15 11.00 0.97 2.81
C CYS A 15 9.67 0.42 3.31
N GLN A 16 9.10 1.10 4.30
CA GLN A 16 7.85 0.70 4.94
C GLN A 16 7.00 1.92 5.28
N ASN A 17 5.69 1.70 5.34
CA ASN A 17 4.78 2.68 5.93
C ASN A 17 4.90 2.66 7.46
N ASN A 18 4.45 3.73 8.10
CA ASN A 18 4.32 3.77 9.54
C ASN A 18 3.23 2.77 9.98
N PRO A 19 3.54 1.80 10.87
CA PRO A 19 2.59 0.74 11.23
C PRO A 19 1.39 1.22 12.05
N THR A 20 1.42 2.43 12.59
CA THR A 20 0.28 2.99 13.35
C THR A 20 -0.67 3.80 12.47
N ILE A 21 -0.38 3.93 11.17
CA ILE A 21 -1.16 4.72 10.23
C ILE A 21 -1.57 3.81 9.08
N ASP A 22 -2.88 3.64 8.90
CA ASP A 22 -3.40 2.97 7.72
C ASP A 22 -3.42 3.95 6.54
N CYS A 23 -2.32 3.96 5.78
CA CYS A 23 -2.15 4.78 4.58
C CYS A 23 -3.25 4.53 3.53
N SER A 24 -3.85 3.34 3.53
CA SER A 24 -4.88 2.98 2.56
C SER A 24 -6.16 3.78 2.77
N LEU A 25 -6.42 4.37 3.95
CA LEU A 25 -7.60 5.19 4.21
C LEU A 25 -7.57 6.55 3.48
N TYR A 26 -6.39 7.02 3.09
CA TYR A 26 -6.22 8.33 2.50
C TYR A 26 -6.33 8.31 0.97
N ASN A 27 -6.63 9.47 0.39
CA ASN A 27 -6.69 9.62 -1.07
C ASN A 27 -5.27 9.71 -1.63
N ILE A 28 -4.85 8.71 -2.39
CA ILE A 28 -3.50 8.63 -2.97
C ILE A 28 -3.12 9.88 -3.78
N ASN A 29 -4.04 10.45 -4.55
CA ASN A 29 -3.75 11.61 -5.40
C ASN A 29 -3.57 12.91 -4.61
N THR A 30 -4.12 12.99 -3.40
CA THR A 30 -4.01 14.19 -2.55
C THR A 30 -2.87 14.04 -1.54
N THR A 31 -2.73 12.85 -0.97
CA THR A 31 -1.71 12.57 0.06
C THR A 31 -0.33 12.40 -0.56
N CYS A 32 -0.23 11.76 -1.72
CA CYS A 32 1.05 11.46 -2.37
C CYS A 32 1.45 12.46 -3.45
N ASP A 33 0.71 13.57 -3.63
CA ASP A 33 1.10 14.64 -4.55
C ASP A 33 2.37 15.33 -4.04
N GLU A 34 3.47 15.24 -4.80
CA GLU A 34 4.77 15.82 -4.47
C GLU A 34 4.75 17.35 -4.34
N ASN A 35 3.76 18.01 -4.96
CA ASN A 35 3.57 19.45 -4.86
C ASN A 35 2.49 19.82 -3.83
N GLY A 36 1.88 18.83 -3.18
CA GLY A 36 0.79 19.00 -2.23
C GLY A 36 1.28 19.32 -0.82
N ILE A 37 0.40 19.93 -0.02
CA ILE A 37 0.67 20.27 1.38
C ILE A 37 0.96 19.05 2.26
N TYR A 38 0.47 17.87 1.86
CA TYR A 38 0.66 16.63 2.60
C TYR A 38 1.94 15.88 2.22
N TYR A 39 2.68 16.34 1.20
CA TYR A 39 3.89 15.67 0.74
C TYR A 39 4.90 15.36 1.86
N PRO A 40 5.29 16.32 2.73
CA PRO A 40 6.26 16.05 3.78
C PRO A 40 5.77 14.98 4.76
N TRP A 41 4.47 15.01 5.09
CA TRP A 41 3.84 14.01 5.94
C TRP A 41 3.83 12.63 5.28
N ALA A 42 3.48 12.56 3.99
CA ALA A 42 3.43 11.31 3.25
C ALA A 42 4.81 10.67 3.06
N GLN A 43 5.87 11.46 2.93
CA GLN A 43 7.25 10.98 2.91
C GLN A 43 7.68 10.31 4.23
N GLU A 44 7.18 10.80 5.36
CA GLU A 44 7.51 10.26 6.67
C GLU A 44 6.64 9.03 7.03
N HIS A 45 5.35 9.09 6.72
CA HIS A 45 4.38 8.12 7.23
C HIS A 45 3.95 7.07 6.21
N CYS A 46 3.91 7.40 4.92
CA CYS A 46 3.39 6.53 3.87
C CYS A 46 4.33 6.38 2.66
N PRO A 47 5.67 6.31 2.81
CA PRO A 47 6.58 6.37 1.68
C PRO A 47 6.47 5.16 0.75
N LEU A 48 6.11 3.99 1.26
CA LEU A 48 5.88 2.81 0.44
C LEU A 48 4.54 2.90 -0.30
N PHE A 49 3.46 3.30 0.39
CA PHE A 49 2.14 3.48 -0.21
C PHE A 49 2.16 4.53 -1.33
N CYS A 50 2.89 5.62 -1.13
CA CYS A 50 3.06 6.68 -2.12
C CYS A 50 4.12 6.37 -3.20
N GLY A 51 4.85 5.25 -3.09
CA GLY A 51 5.90 4.89 -4.05
C GLY A 51 7.16 5.77 -3.98
N PHE A 52 7.33 6.55 -2.91
CA PHE A 52 8.53 7.37 -2.67
C PHE A 52 9.77 6.53 -2.33
N CYS A 53 9.56 5.27 -1.95
CA CYS A 53 10.60 4.26 -1.87
C CYS A 53 10.10 2.93 -2.42
N GLN A 54 11.02 1.99 -2.64
CA GLN A 54 10.72 0.66 -3.15
C GLN A 54 11.09 -0.41 -2.12
N ALA A 55 10.25 -1.43 -2.02
CA ALA A 55 10.52 -2.67 -1.30
C ALA A 55 10.49 -3.84 -2.29
N PRO A 56 11.12 -4.99 -1.96
CA PRO A 56 10.98 -6.20 -2.76
C PRO A 56 9.50 -6.52 -2.97
N THR A 57 9.12 -6.87 -4.20
CA THR A 57 7.74 -7.25 -4.52
C THR A 57 7.61 -8.76 -4.60
N VAL A 58 6.42 -9.25 -4.28
CA VAL A 58 6.02 -10.64 -4.49
C VAL A 58 4.84 -10.69 -5.45
N THR A 59 4.77 -11.76 -6.22
CA THR A 59 3.63 -12.05 -7.08
C THR A 59 2.57 -12.77 -6.27
N ILE A 60 1.33 -12.28 -6.33
CA ILE A 60 0.17 -12.90 -5.69
C ILE A 60 -0.90 -13.19 -6.75
N ASP A 61 -1.68 -14.24 -6.51
CA ASP A 61 -2.79 -14.60 -7.40
C ASP A 61 -3.91 -13.56 -7.32
N CYS A 62 -4.48 -13.24 -8.49
CA CYS A 62 -5.69 -12.43 -8.56
C CYS A 62 -6.92 -13.30 -8.26
N VAL A 63 -7.31 -13.32 -6.99
CA VAL A 63 -8.50 -14.02 -6.49
C VAL A 63 -9.35 -13.11 -5.62
N ASP A 64 -10.65 -13.36 -5.61
CA ASP A 64 -11.55 -12.82 -4.58
C ASP A 64 -11.36 -13.62 -3.30
N GLN A 65 -11.33 -12.93 -2.16
CA GLN A 65 -11.30 -13.58 -0.84
C GLN A 65 -12.71 -14.06 -0.45
N LEU A 66 -13.73 -13.32 -0.86
CA LEU A 66 -15.13 -13.70 -0.67
C LEU A 66 -15.68 -14.37 -1.94
N HIS A 67 -16.47 -15.42 -1.75
CA HIS A 67 -17.06 -16.17 -2.86
C HIS A 67 -18.34 -15.54 -3.41
N ASN A 68 -18.96 -14.62 -2.66
CA ASN A 68 -20.27 -14.04 -2.93
C ASN A 68 -20.19 -12.55 -3.32
N CYS A 69 -19.09 -12.12 -3.94
CA CYS A 69 -18.90 -10.74 -4.40
C CYS A 69 -20.01 -10.26 -5.35
N ASP A 70 -20.67 -11.19 -6.04
CA ASP A 70 -21.79 -10.98 -6.95
C ASP A 70 -23.15 -10.78 -6.25
N GLU A 71 -23.28 -11.17 -4.98
CA GLU A 71 -24.50 -10.98 -4.18
C GLU A 71 -24.61 -9.58 -3.56
N TYR A 72 -23.50 -8.85 -3.48
CA TYR A 72 -23.47 -7.49 -2.96
C TYR A 72 -24.16 -6.49 -3.91
N GLN A 73 -24.34 -5.26 -3.42
CA GLN A 73 -24.96 -4.17 -4.17
C GLN A 73 -24.23 -3.92 -5.50
N ARG A 74 -24.97 -3.55 -6.55
CA ARG A 74 -24.41 -3.37 -7.91
C ARG A 74 -23.32 -2.31 -8.01
N ASP A 75 -23.29 -1.37 -7.07
CA ASP A 75 -22.30 -0.31 -6.99
C ASP A 75 -21.07 -0.69 -6.15
N LEU A 76 -20.95 -1.94 -5.67
CA LEU A 76 -19.77 -2.43 -4.93
C LEU A 76 -18.44 -2.01 -5.58
N CYS A 77 -18.36 -2.15 -6.90
CA CYS A 77 -17.13 -1.89 -7.66
C CYS A 77 -16.90 -0.42 -8.01
N THR A 78 -17.93 0.43 -7.94
CA THR A 78 -17.86 1.84 -8.39
C THR A 78 -17.98 2.84 -7.24
N ASN A 79 -18.67 2.47 -6.16
CA ASN A 79 -18.89 3.34 -5.02
C ASN A 79 -17.59 3.46 -4.19
N SER A 80 -17.12 4.69 -4.02
CA SER A 80 -15.89 4.97 -3.27
C SER A 80 -15.96 4.53 -1.81
N LEU A 81 -17.14 4.44 -1.21
CA LEU A 81 -17.31 3.96 0.17
C LEU A 81 -16.87 2.51 0.33
N TYR A 82 -16.98 1.70 -0.73
CA TYR A 82 -16.59 0.29 -0.71
C TYR A 82 -15.17 0.04 -1.21
N ARG A 83 -14.37 1.09 -1.45
CA ARG A 83 -13.02 0.93 -2.05
C ARG A 83 -12.15 -0.08 -1.31
N LEU A 84 -11.96 0.12 -0.02
CA LEU A 84 -11.13 -0.77 0.80
C LEU A 84 -11.70 -2.19 0.83
N PHE A 85 -13.02 -2.29 0.99
CA PHE A 85 -13.69 -3.59 1.03
C PHE A 85 -13.49 -4.37 -0.28
N ARG A 86 -13.69 -3.76 -1.45
CA ARG A 86 -13.50 -4.44 -2.74
C ARG A 86 -12.02 -4.73 -3.03
N GLU A 87 -11.10 -3.86 -2.63
CA GLU A 87 -9.65 -4.06 -2.78
C GLU A 87 -9.13 -5.21 -1.91
N GLN A 88 -9.79 -5.50 -0.79
CA GLN A 88 -9.41 -6.62 0.07
C GLN A 88 -10.14 -7.91 -0.31
N ASN A 89 -11.43 -7.83 -0.67
CA ASN A 89 -12.29 -9.00 -0.73
C ASN A 89 -12.71 -9.42 -2.14
N CYS A 90 -12.85 -8.48 -3.06
CA CYS A 90 -13.55 -8.67 -4.33
C CYS A 90 -12.76 -8.12 -5.53
N ARG A 91 -11.43 -8.23 -5.48
CA ARG A 91 -10.53 -7.65 -6.48
C ARG A 91 -10.75 -8.20 -7.87
N LYS A 92 -10.92 -9.52 -8.00
CA LYS A 92 -11.12 -10.19 -9.28
C LYS A 92 -12.51 -9.89 -9.82
N TYR A 93 -13.55 -10.01 -8.99
CA TYR A 93 -14.92 -9.66 -9.36
C TYR A 93 -15.03 -8.21 -9.85
N CYS A 94 -14.43 -7.27 -9.12
CA CYS A 94 -14.40 -5.86 -9.50
C CYS A 94 -13.34 -5.51 -10.55
N ARG A 95 -12.62 -6.49 -11.10
CA ARG A 95 -11.59 -6.31 -12.14
C ARG A 95 -10.48 -5.32 -11.74
N ILE A 96 -10.19 -5.25 -10.44
CA ILE A 96 -9.07 -4.52 -9.87
C ILE A 96 -7.76 -5.23 -10.26
N CYS A 97 -7.79 -6.56 -10.30
CA CYS A 97 -6.71 -7.41 -10.78
C CYS A 97 -7.16 -8.32 -11.93
N LYS A 98 -6.22 -8.98 -12.63
CA LYS A 98 -6.52 -9.90 -13.74
C LYS A 98 -6.04 -11.34 -13.50
N ASP A 99 -4.73 -11.56 -13.55
CA ASP A 99 -4.12 -12.88 -13.42
C ASP A 99 -3.29 -12.96 -12.13
N PHE A 100 -2.37 -12.01 -11.98
CA PHE A 100 -1.52 -11.85 -10.81
C PHE A 100 -1.29 -10.36 -10.55
N ASP A 101 -1.03 -10.02 -9.29
CA ASP A 101 -0.61 -8.68 -8.89
C ASP A 101 0.80 -8.72 -8.29
N PHE A 102 1.49 -7.58 -8.38
CA PHE A 102 2.77 -7.36 -7.72
C PHE A 102 2.55 -6.46 -6.52
N VAL A 103 2.75 -6.98 -5.33
CA VAL A 103 2.60 -6.23 -4.09
C VAL A 103 3.92 -6.18 -3.33
N PRO A 104 4.21 -5.11 -2.58
CA PRO A 104 5.36 -5.08 -1.70
C PRO A 104 5.31 -6.23 -0.69
N ALA A 105 6.42 -6.94 -0.49
CA ALA A 105 6.51 -8.14 0.34
C ALA A 105 6.08 -7.89 1.81
N ASN A 106 6.31 -6.67 2.30
CA ASN A 106 5.89 -6.23 3.63
C ASN A 106 4.40 -5.88 3.75
N SER A 107 3.64 -5.90 2.64
CA SER A 107 2.19 -5.64 2.62
C SER A 107 1.35 -6.93 2.61
N VAL A 108 2.00 -8.11 2.58
CA VAL A 108 1.33 -9.42 2.44
C VAL A 108 1.00 -10.06 3.79
N PHE A 109 1.45 -9.47 4.90
CA PHE A 109 1.15 -9.95 6.25
C PHE A 109 0.03 -9.10 6.89
N GLY A 110 -1.20 -9.47 6.58
CA GLY A 110 -2.43 -8.99 7.23
C GLY A 110 -3.32 -10.17 7.58
#